data_AF-A0A7Y3S8Q7-F1
#
_entry.id   AF-A0A7Y3S8Q7-F1
#
_cell.length_a   1.000
_cell.length_b   1.000
_cell.length_c   1.000
_cell.angle_alpha   90.00
_cell.angle_beta   90.00
_cell.angle_gamma   90.00
#
_symmetry.space_group_name_H-M   'P 1'
#
loop_
_entity.id
_entity.type
_entity.pdbx_description
1 polymer ?
#
loop_
_entity_poly.entity_id
_entity_poly.type
_entity_poly.pdbx_seq_one_letter_code
_entity_poly.pdbx_strand_id
1 'polypeptide(L)'
;QFSMEIMRLTGSVLRGKQHQPSSEHPHGLSDRDFDALFTKNKPIIFAFHGYPWLIHRLTYRRTNHGNLHVRGYKEEGTTTTPFDMVVLNEMDRFHLVEDVIDRLPQLGARAAYFKQAIHEKLVEHRQYIEKYGDDMPAIGGWKWGSKGKSGARHRTSTEGDNA
;
A
#
# COMPACT_ATOMS: atom_id res chain seq x y z
N GLN A 1 13.20 14.21 -9.06
CA GLN A 1 13.60 13.56 -7.80
C GLN A 1 12.32 13.17 -7.06
N PHE A 2 12.05 11.88 -6.87
CA PHE A 2 10.90 11.38 -6.10
C PHE A 2 11.32 11.24 -4.64
N SER A 3 10.45 11.66 -3.70
CA SER A 3 10.68 11.54 -2.26
C SER A 3 9.44 10.95 -1.63
N MET A 4 9.63 9.88 -0.86
CA MET A 4 8.59 9.20 -0.09
C MET A 4 9.01 9.18 1.37
N GLU A 5 8.09 9.52 2.26
CA GLU A 5 8.29 9.43 3.70
C GLU A 5 7.39 8.32 4.23
N ILE A 6 7.98 7.37 4.96
CA ILE A 6 7.24 6.26 5.57
C ILE A 6 7.07 6.61 7.05
N MET A 7 5.83 6.86 7.44
CA MET A 7 5.49 7.14 8.83
C MET A 7 4.79 5.94 9.44
N ARG A 8 5.33 5.42 10.55
CA ARG A 8 4.67 4.42 11.37
C ARG A 8 3.94 5.10 12.52
N LEU A 9 2.62 4.97 12.56
CA LEU A 9 1.81 5.46 13.68
C LEU A 9 1.74 4.35 14.75
N THR A 10 2.35 4.57 15.92
CA THR A 10 2.34 3.61 17.03
C THR A 10 1.61 4.17 18.26
N GLY A 11 1.00 3.30 19.06
CA GLY A 11 0.43 3.66 20.37
C GLY A 11 -0.94 4.34 20.31
N SER A 12 -1.13 5.38 21.12
CA SER A 12 -2.39 6.14 21.25
C SER A 12 -2.86 6.83 19.96
N VAL A 13 -1.98 6.94 18.96
CA VAL A 13 -2.21 7.50 17.62
C VAL A 13 -3.08 6.59 16.74
N LEU A 14 -3.17 5.29 17.05
CA LEU A 14 -4.05 4.34 16.35
C LEU A 14 -5.53 4.52 16.72
N ARG A 15 -5.82 5.15 17.87
CA ARG A 15 -7.19 5.53 18.20
C ARG A 15 -7.50 6.73 17.33
N GLY A 16 -8.33 6.52 16.31
CA GLY A 16 -8.72 7.54 15.34
C GLY A 16 -9.15 8.90 15.93
N LYS A 17 -9.47 8.94 17.23
CA LYS A 17 -9.62 10.16 18.04
C LYS A 17 -8.48 11.19 17.91
N GLN A 18 -7.23 10.80 17.63
CA GLN A 18 -6.15 11.79 17.45
C GLN A 18 -6.20 12.54 16.11
N HIS A 19 -6.84 11.95 15.10
CA HIS A 19 -7.00 12.60 13.81
C HIS A 19 -8.07 13.69 13.82
N GLN A 20 -8.90 13.76 14.87
CA GLN A 20 -9.84 14.87 15.08
C GLN A 20 -9.14 16.13 15.54
N PRO A 21 -9.63 17.33 15.18
CA PRO A 21 -9.12 18.60 15.70
C PRO A 21 -9.04 18.60 17.23
N SER A 22 -8.07 19.31 17.80
CA SER A 22 -7.95 19.47 19.26
C SER A 22 -9.18 20.14 19.89
N SER A 23 -9.97 20.87 19.10
CA SER A 23 -11.27 21.42 19.51
C SER A 23 -12.38 20.35 19.65
N GLU A 24 -12.24 19.19 19.00
CA GLU A 24 -13.21 18.08 19.05
C GLU A 24 -12.81 16.96 20.04
N HIS A 25 -11.51 16.81 20.34
CA HIS A 25 -11.05 15.80 21.31
C HIS A 25 -9.82 16.26 22.11
N PRO A 26 -9.73 16.00 23.44
CA PRO A 26 -8.59 16.41 24.28
C PRO A 26 -7.21 15.85 23.87
N HIS A 27 -7.22 14.82 23.04
CA HIS A 27 -6.01 14.19 22.47
C HIS A 27 -5.90 14.35 20.96
N GLY A 28 -6.72 15.23 20.36
CA GLY A 28 -6.66 15.57 18.95
C GLY A 28 -5.38 16.33 18.60
N LEU A 29 -4.79 16.03 17.45
CA LEU A 29 -3.64 16.79 16.96
C LEU A 29 -4.06 18.23 16.62
N SER A 30 -3.17 19.19 16.86
CA SER A 30 -3.34 20.53 16.28
C SER A 30 -3.29 20.43 14.75
N ASP A 31 -3.90 21.37 14.04
CA ASP A 31 -3.83 21.38 12.56
C ASP A 31 -2.38 21.48 12.08
N ARG A 32 -1.54 22.23 12.78
CA ARG A 32 -0.11 22.36 12.48
C ARG A 32 0.62 21.02 12.59
N ASP A 33 0.36 20.25 13.65
CA ASP A 33 1.02 18.95 13.83
C ASP A 33 0.51 17.92 12.83
N PHE A 34 -0.78 17.96 12.51
CA PHE A 34 -1.34 17.12 11.44
C PHE A 34 -0.68 17.43 10.09
N ASP A 35 -0.58 18.71 9.73
CA ASP A 35 0.04 19.15 8.46
C ASP A 35 1.53 18.79 8.39
N ALA A 36 2.23 18.80 9.53
CA ALA A 36 3.63 18.38 9.59
C ALA A 36 3.81 16.88 9.30
N LEU A 37 2.85 16.05 9.73
CA LEU A 37 2.90 14.60 9.57
C LEU A 37 2.34 14.13 8.21
N PHE A 38 1.27 14.75 7.74
CA PHE A 38 0.51 14.31 6.57
C PHE A 38 0.69 15.20 5.34
N THR A 39 1.49 16.27 5.49
CA THR A 39 1.72 17.30 4.46
C THR A 39 0.44 18.07 4.10
N LYS A 40 0.61 19.22 3.44
CA LYS A 40 -0.51 20.08 3.04
C LYS A 40 -1.06 19.78 1.64
N ASN A 41 -0.30 19.09 0.81
CA ASN A 41 -0.59 19.01 -0.63
C ASN A 41 -0.07 17.75 -1.34
N LYS A 42 0.64 16.84 -0.65
CA LYS A 42 1.13 15.61 -1.30
C LYS A 42 0.12 14.47 -1.11
N PRO A 43 0.01 13.53 -2.05
CA PRO A 43 -0.79 12.33 -1.89
C PRO A 43 -0.37 11.52 -0.66
N ILE A 44 -1.35 10.99 0.09
CA ILE A 44 -1.15 10.16 1.27
C ILE A 44 -1.79 8.80 1.02
N ILE A 45 -1.01 7.73 1.15
CA ILE A 45 -1.53 6.36 1.25
C ILE A 45 -1.54 5.97 2.72
N PHE A 46 -2.72 5.64 3.24
CA PHE A 46 -2.93 5.31 4.64
C PHE A 46 -3.46 3.88 4.76
N ALA A 47 -2.60 2.95 5.19
CA ALA A 47 -3.01 1.58 5.48
C ALA A 47 -3.54 1.48 6.92
N PHE A 48 -4.79 1.05 7.08
CA PHE A 48 -5.50 0.98 8.35
C PHE A 48 -6.18 -0.37 8.55
N HIS A 49 -6.04 -0.97 9.72
CA HIS A 49 -6.57 -2.32 10.00
C HIS A 49 -8.11 -2.38 10.09
N GLY A 50 -8.78 -1.24 10.28
CA GLY A 50 -10.24 -1.15 10.34
C GLY A 50 -10.86 -0.60 9.07
N TYR A 51 -12.13 -0.18 9.18
CA TYR A 51 -12.88 0.39 8.06
C TYR A 51 -12.32 1.73 7.59
N PRO A 52 -11.98 1.89 6.29
CA PRO A 52 -11.45 3.14 5.73
C PRO A 52 -12.33 4.36 6.00
N TRP A 53 -13.65 4.17 5.99
CA TRP A 53 -14.63 5.24 6.20
C TRP A 53 -14.45 5.96 7.54
N LEU A 54 -14.01 5.25 8.58
CA LEU A 54 -13.73 5.86 9.89
C LEU A 54 -12.64 6.93 9.77
N ILE A 55 -11.55 6.63 9.06
CA ILE A 55 -10.44 7.59 8.89
C ILE A 55 -10.89 8.80 8.08
N HIS A 56 -11.66 8.61 7.00
CA HIS A 56 -12.24 9.72 6.25
C HIS A 56 -13.13 10.60 7.13
N ARG A 57 -14.00 10.00 7.96
CA ARG A 57 -14.85 10.74 8.90
C ARG A 57 -14.04 11.52 9.93
N LEU A 58 -12.92 10.99 10.40
CA LEU A 58 -12.10 11.67 11.42
C LEU A 58 -11.23 12.79 10.83
N THR A 59 -10.96 12.73 9.53
CA THR A 59 -10.04 13.66 8.84
C THR A 59 -10.74 14.64 7.90
N TYR A 60 -12.07 14.58 7.74
CA TYR A 60 -12.80 15.38 6.74
C TYR A 60 -12.61 16.91 6.86
N ARG A 61 -12.26 17.42 8.05
CA ARG A 61 -11.95 18.84 8.30
C ARG A 61 -10.47 19.19 8.21
N ARG A 62 -9.59 18.21 8.05
CA ARG A 62 -8.14 18.42 8.03
C ARG A 62 -7.68 18.93 6.67
N THR A 63 -6.62 19.72 6.66
CA THR A 63 -5.91 20.06 5.42
C THR A 63 -5.53 18.78 4.67
N ASN A 64 -5.54 18.84 3.34
CA ASN A 64 -5.09 17.74 2.48
C ASN A 64 -5.96 16.46 2.53
N HIS A 65 -7.12 16.47 3.20
CA HIS A 65 -7.99 15.28 3.29
C HIS A 65 -8.45 14.74 1.93
N GLY A 66 -8.53 15.59 0.89
CA GLY A 66 -8.83 15.16 -0.49
C GLY A 66 -7.73 14.31 -1.15
N ASN A 67 -6.50 14.38 -0.64
CA ASN A 67 -5.35 13.59 -1.06
C ASN A 67 -5.10 12.38 -0.13
N LEU A 68 -5.97 12.16 0.86
CA LEU A 68 -5.88 11.02 1.78
C LEU A 68 -6.59 9.82 1.18
N HIS A 69 -5.83 8.77 0.88
CA HIS A 69 -6.34 7.53 0.33
C HIS A 69 -6.15 6.40 1.32
N VAL A 70 -7.27 5.95 1.89
CA VAL A 70 -7.25 4.99 2.97
C VAL A 70 -7.53 3.59 2.42
N ARG A 71 -6.63 2.66 2.71
CA ARG A 71 -6.83 1.22 2.50
C ARG A 71 -7.08 0.57 3.85
N GLY A 72 -7.97 -0.41 3.88
CA GLY A 72 -8.32 -1.09 5.12
C GLY A 72 -9.31 -2.22 4.89
N TYR A 73 -9.90 -2.71 5.98
CA TYR A 73 -10.79 -3.86 5.92
C TYR A 73 -12.02 -3.59 5.05
N LYS A 74 -12.29 -4.51 4.12
CA LYS A 74 -13.40 -4.49 3.16
C LYS A 74 -14.43 -5.59 3.40
N GLU A 75 -14.34 -6.31 4.53
CA GLU A 75 -15.18 -7.49 4.82
C GLU A 75 -14.92 -8.69 3.89
N GLU A 76 -13.80 -8.68 3.19
CA GLU A 76 -13.38 -9.79 2.35
C GLU A 76 -12.49 -10.74 3.14
N GLY A 77 -12.84 -12.02 3.15
CA GLY A 77 -12.12 -13.01 3.93
C GLY A 77 -12.71 -14.41 3.81
N THR A 78 -11.84 -15.40 3.91
CA THR A 78 -12.22 -16.81 3.95
C THR A 78 -11.15 -17.58 4.72
N THR A 79 -11.29 -18.90 4.85
CA THR A 79 -10.20 -19.75 5.31
C THR A 79 -9.09 -19.75 4.26
N THR A 80 -8.08 -18.91 4.45
CA THR A 80 -6.93 -18.77 3.56
C THR A 80 -5.67 -18.40 4.36
N THR A 81 -4.56 -18.14 3.67
CA THR A 81 -3.28 -17.81 4.27
C THR A 81 -3.24 -16.37 4.82
N PRO A 82 -2.34 -16.05 5.76
CA PRO A 82 -2.26 -14.71 6.33
C PRO A 82 -2.01 -13.59 5.32
N PHE A 83 -1.15 -13.81 4.32
CA PHE A 83 -0.93 -12.78 3.29
C PHE A 83 -2.11 -12.69 2.31
N ASP A 84 -2.78 -13.81 2.01
CA ASP A 84 -3.97 -13.75 1.15
C ASP A 84 -5.11 -12.97 1.79
N MET A 85 -5.29 -13.08 3.12
CA MET A 85 -6.26 -12.26 3.84
C MET A 85 -6.06 -10.75 3.61
N VAL A 86 -4.81 -10.28 3.47
CA VAL A 86 -4.57 -8.85 3.15
C VAL A 86 -4.66 -8.55 1.66
N VAL A 87 -4.41 -9.52 0.78
CA VAL A 87 -4.63 -9.40 -0.68
C VAL A 87 -6.12 -9.25 -0.98
N LEU A 88 -6.98 -10.06 -0.36
CA LEU A 88 -8.44 -9.98 -0.50
C LEU A 88 -9.01 -8.61 -0.10
N ASN A 89 -8.35 -7.94 0.84
CA ASN A 89 -8.72 -6.59 1.29
C ASN A 89 -7.98 -5.47 0.52
N GLU A 90 -7.18 -5.81 -0.50
CA GLU A 90 -6.32 -4.88 -1.25
C GLU A 90 -5.42 -4.01 -0.34
N MET A 91 -4.98 -4.59 0.78
CA MET A 91 -4.12 -3.93 1.78
C MET A 91 -2.70 -4.51 1.78
N ASP A 92 -2.41 -5.43 0.87
CA ASP A 92 -1.09 -6.00 0.73
C ASP A 92 -0.10 -5.05 0.00
N ARG A 93 1.17 -5.42 0.04
CA ARG A 93 2.27 -4.62 -0.51
C ARG A 93 2.13 -4.31 -2.01
N PHE A 94 1.48 -5.18 -2.78
CA PHE A 94 1.34 -5.03 -4.23
C PHE A 94 0.31 -3.95 -4.56
N HIS A 95 -0.89 -4.03 -3.98
CA HIS A 95 -1.92 -3.00 -4.15
C HIS A 95 -1.49 -1.65 -3.57
N LEU A 96 -0.76 -1.62 -2.45
CA LEU A 96 -0.22 -0.38 -1.90
C LEU A 96 0.81 0.28 -2.83
N VAL A 97 1.62 -0.50 -3.53
CA VAL A 97 2.57 0.05 -4.52
C VAL A 97 1.84 0.52 -5.77
N GLU A 98 0.82 -0.20 -6.23
CA GLU A 98 -0.03 0.25 -7.35
C GLU A 98 -0.67 1.61 -7.04
N ASP A 99 -1.20 1.78 -5.83
CA ASP A 99 -1.75 3.05 -5.36
C ASP A 99 -0.73 4.20 -5.44
N VAL A 100 0.52 3.93 -5.06
CA VAL A 100 1.60 4.92 -5.17
C VAL A 100 1.85 5.26 -6.64
N ILE A 101 1.92 4.27 -7.53
CA ILE A 101 2.18 4.48 -8.96
C ILE A 101 1.11 5.38 -9.59
N ASP A 102 -0.16 5.14 -9.27
CA ASP A 102 -1.29 5.93 -9.81
C ASP A 102 -1.25 7.42 -9.43
N ARG A 103 -0.53 7.75 -8.36
CA ARG A 103 -0.42 9.11 -7.83
C ARG A 103 0.88 9.80 -8.21
N LEU A 104 1.68 9.16 -9.06
CA LEU A 104 2.95 9.68 -9.56
C LEU A 104 2.88 9.84 -11.08
N PRO A 105 2.19 10.89 -11.59
CA PRO A 105 2.03 11.10 -13.03
C PRO A 105 3.37 11.21 -13.78
N GLN A 106 4.45 11.61 -13.10
CA GLN A 106 5.80 11.67 -13.65
C GLN A 106 6.38 10.30 -14.06
N LEU A 107 5.76 9.18 -13.67
CA LEU A 107 6.18 7.85 -14.12
C LEU A 107 5.82 7.60 -15.59
N GLY A 108 4.82 8.29 -16.13
CA GLY A 108 4.40 8.19 -17.53
C GLY A 108 4.25 6.74 -18.00
N ALA A 109 4.78 6.42 -19.17
CA ALA A 109 4.72 5.07 -19.75
C ALA A 109 5.36 3.97 -18.87
N ARG A 110 6.28 4.31 -17.95
CA ARG A 110 6.89 3.32 -17.05
C ARG A 110 5.91 2.76 -16.03
N ALA A 111 4.87 3.51 -15.70
CA ALA A 111 3.82 3.06 -14.79
C ALA A 111 3.16 1.77 -15.28
N ALA A 112 2.92 1.65 -16.59
CA ALA A 112 2.29 0.47 -17.19
C ALA A 112 3.13 -0.80 -16.95
N TYR A 113 4.45 -0.74 -17.13
CA TYR A 113 5.32 -1.89 -16.88
C TYR A 113 5.33 -2.32 -15.40
N PHE A 114 5.32 -1.36 -14.47
CA PHE A 114 5.27 -1.70 -13.05
C PHE A 114 3.93 -2.31 -12.65
N LYS A 115 2.81 -1.79 -13.17
CA LYS A 115 1.48 -2.36 -12.94
C LYS A 115 1.35 -3.76 -13.50
N GLN A 116 1.87 -4.00 -14.71
CA GLN A 116 1.90 -5.32 -15.30
C GLN A 116 2.64 -6.32 -14.40
N ALA A 117 3.83 -5.96 -13.91
CA ALA A 117 4.59 -6.81 -12.99
C ALA A 117 3.88 -7.06 -11.66
N ILE A 118 3.13 -6.08 -11.15
CA ILE A 118 2.28 -6.23 -9.95
C ILE A 118 1.15 -7.24 -10.19
N HIS A 119 0.43 -7.11 -11.30
CA HIS A 119 -0.66 -8.04 -11.62
C HIS A 119 -0.16 -9.47 -11.85
N GLU A 120 1.00 -9.63 -12.51
CA GLU A 120 1.65 -10.94 -12.66
C GLU A 120 1.98 -11.56 -11.29
N LYS A 121 2.45 -10.77 -10.33
CA LYS A 121 2.72 -11.25 -8.95
C LYS A 121 1.45 -11.66 -8.21
N LEU A 122 0.35 -10.92 -8.39
CA LEU A 122 -0.94 -11.30 -7.79
C LEU A 122 -1.50 -12.59 -8.40
N VAL A 123 -1.32 -12.79 -9.71
CA VAL A 123 -1.69 -14.05 -10.38
C VAL A 123 -0.83 -15.21 -9.87
N GLU A 124 0.48 -15.03 -9.77
CA GLU A 124 1.41 -16.03 -9.23
C GLU A 124 1.05 -16.40 -7.78
N HIS A 125 0.72 -15.39 -6.96
CA HIS A 125 0.27 -15.58 -5.57
C HIS A 125 -0.97 -16.46 -5.49
N ARG A 126 -2.01 -16.16 -6.26
CA ARG A 126 -3.24 -16.96 -6.28
C ARG A 126 -2.96 -18.41 -6.68
N GLN A 127 -2.20 -18.61 -7.76
CA GLN A 127 -1.83 -19.94 -8.24
C GLN A 127 -1.02 -20.72 -7.20
N TYR A 128 -0.14 -20.04 -6.46
CA TYR A 128 0.68 -20.68 -5.43
C TYR A 128 -0.18 -21.16 -4.26
N ILE A 129 -1.12 -20.35 -3.77
CA ILE A 129 -2.03 -20.76 -2.70
C ILE A 129 -2.92 -21.91 -3.12
N GLU A 130 -3.52 -21.83 -4.31
CA GLU A 130 -4.37 -22.91 -4.84
C GLU A 130 -3.61 -24.25 -4.92
N LYS A 131 -2.32 -24.20 -5.22
CA LYS A 131 -1.48 -25.38 -5.39
C LYS A 131 -0.89 -25.92 -4.08
N TYR A 132 -0.48 -25.04 -3.18
CA TYR A 132 0.34 -25.41 -2.01
C TYR A 132 -0.34 -25.14 -0.66
N GLY A 133 -1.41 -24.33 -0.63
CA GLY A 133 -2.12 -23.97 0.60
C GLY A 133 -1.30 -23.10 1.57
N ASP A 134 -0.24 -22.46 1.09
CA ASP A 134 0.67 -21.64 1.89
C ASP A 134 1.08 -20.37 1.13
N ASP A 135 1.63 -19.39 1.84
CA ASP A 135 2.13 -18.15 1.25
C ASP A 135 3.38 -18.41 0.40
N MET A 136 3.56 -17.62 -0.67
CA MET A 136 4.76 -17.74 -1.51
C MET A 136 6.04 -17.55 -0.68
N PRO A 137 7.15 -18.24 -0.99
CA PRO A 137 8.41 -18.08 -0.26
C PRO A 137 8.95 -16.65 -0.30
N ALA A 138 8.67 -15.91 -1.37
CA ALA A 138 9.02 -14.50 -1.49
C ALA A 138 8.26 -13.60 -0.50
N ILE A 139 7.10 -14.04 -0.01
CA ILE A 139 6.31 -13.35 1.00
C ILE A 139 6.87 -13.66 2.40
N GLY A 140 6.94 -14.95 2.77
CA GLY A 140 7.40 -15.39 4.09
C GLY A 140 8.90 -15.16 4.34
N GLY A 141 9.73 -15.20 3.30
CA GLY A 141 11.18 -14.99 3.39
C GLY A 141 11.62 -13.51 3.32
N TRP A 142 10.68 -12.58 3.16
CA TRP A 142 11.01 -11.16 2.99
C TRP A 142 11.52 -10.53 4.29
N LYS A 143 12.56 -9.69 4.18
CA LYS A 143 13.14 -8.94 5.30
C LYS A 143 13.40 -7.49 4.90
N TRP A 144 13.07 -6.56 5.79
CA TRP A 144 13.41 -5.14 5.62
C TRP A 144 14.92 -4.95 5.45
N GLY A 145 15.33 -4.07 4.53
CA GLY A 145 16.74 -3.78 4.27
C GLY A 145 17.53 -4.89 3.56
N SER A 146 16.92 -6.05 3.29
CA SER A 146 17.54 -7.05 2.42
C SER A 146 17.50 -6.53 0.98
N LYS A 147 18.68 -6.27 0.39
CA LYS A 147 18.78 -6.09 -1.05
C LYS A 147 18.48 -7.45 -1.66
N GLY A 148 17.24 -7.67 -2.11
CA GLY A 148 16.87 -8.89 -2.79
C GLY A 148 17.90 -9.19 -3.88
N LYS A 149 18.43 -10.42 -3.93
CA LYS A 149 19.22 -10.84 -5.09
C LYS A 149 18.28 -10.71 -6.28
N SER A 150 18.51 -9.72 -7.14
CA SER A 150 17.78 -9.57 -8.39
C SER A 150 17.96 -10.85 -9.19
N GLY A 151 16.92 -11.70 -9.16
CA GLY A 151 16.86 -12.90 -9.97
C GLY A 151 16.96 -12.51 -11.44
N ALA A 152 18.01 -13.03 -12.07
CA ALA A 152 18.25 -13.22 -13.50
C ALA A 152 17.71 -12.15 -14.48
N ARG A 153 18.68 -11.53 -15.19
CA ARG A 153 18.51 -10.94 -16.52
C ARG A 153 17.47 -11.73 -17.33
N HIS A 154 16.39 -11.05 -17.74
CA HIS A 154 15.57 -11.47 -18.86
C HIS A 154 16.50 -11.56 -20.08
N ARG A 155 16.96 -12.77 -20.42
CA ARG A 155 17.57 -13.01 -21.73
C ARG A 155 16.40 -13.07 -22.70
N THR A 156 16.20 -12.04 -23.51
CA THR A 156 15.42 -12.16 -24.74
C THR A 156 16.26 -13.03 -25.67
N SER A 157 15.95 -14.33 -25.74
CA SER A 157 16.43 -15.17 -26.83
C SER A 157 15.59 -14.82 -28.05
N THR A 158 16.12 -13.97 -28.92
CA THR A 158 15.67 -13.86 -30.31
C THR A 158 16.33 -14.98 -31.09
N GLU A 159 15.87 -16.19 -30.87
CA GLU A 159 16.11 -17.33 -31.77
C GLU A 159 14.83 -17.50 -32.58
N GLY A 160 14.78 -16.83 -33.73
CA GLY A 160 13.61 -16.78 -34.58
C GLY A 160 13.85 -16.10 -35.92
N ASP A 161 15.07 -16.12 -36.45
CA ASP A 161 15.33 -15.75 -37.84
C ASP A 161 15.34 -17.03 -38.68
N ASN A 162 14.16 -17.44 -39.14
CA ASN A 162 13.97 -18.40 -40.22
C ASN A 162 12.80 -17.92 -41.10
N ALA A 163 13.13 -17.16 -42.15
CA ALA A 163 12.40 -17.07 -43.41
C ALA A 163 13.36 -16.58 -44.50
#